data_AF-A0AAD9G3R3-F1
#
_entry.id   AF-A0AAD9G3R3-F1
#
_cell.length_a   1.000
_cell.length_b   1.000
_cell.length_c   1.000
_cell.angle_alpha   90.00
_cell.angle_beta   90.00
_cell.angle_gamma   90.00
#
_symmetry.space_group_name_H-M   'P 1'
#
loop_
_entity.id
_entity.type
_entity.pdbx_description
1 polymer ?
#
loop_
_entity_poly.entity_id
_entity_poly.type
_entity_poly.pdbx_seq_one_letter_code
_entity_poly.pdbx_strand_id
1 'polypeptide(L)'
;MHGKRVLKHSLSYGRTEVAYEDPEDMLSGLGWLEDRRLLVVSMNKRQVLIHDEKSSSTEVYADVKDMVVAQSGRAYIGSFGFDFAM
;
A
#
# COMPACT_ATOMS: atom_id res chain seq x y z
N MET A 1 -2.35 -6.61 -10.88
CA MET A 1 -1.05 -5.93 -11.07
C MET A 1 -0.41 -5.82 -9.70
N HIS A 2 0.71 -6.51 -9.48
CA HIS A 2 1.39 -6.63 -8.18
C HIS A 2 2.90 -6.61 -8.41
N GLY A 3 3.67 -6.08 -7.46
CA GLY A 3 5.13 -5.97 -7.58
C GLY A 3 5.78 -5.76 -6.21
N LYS A 4 7.12 -5.74 -6.17
CA LYS A 4 7.88 -5.61 -4.91
C LYS A 4 8.18 -4.15 -4.50
N ARG A 5 7.73 -3.19 -5.30
CA ARG A 5 8.05 -1.76 -5.14
C ARG A 5 6.81 -0.90 -5.40
N VAL A 6 6.66 0.14 -4.59
CA VAL A 6 5.77 1.27 -4.82
C VAL A 6 6.59 2.40 -5.43
N LEU A 7 6.15 2.89 -6.58
CA LEU A 7 6.83 3.95 -7.32
C LEU A 7 6.03 5.24 -7.22
N LYS A 8 6.75 6.36 -7.08
CA LYS A 8 6.20 7.70 -7.15
C LYS A 8 6.73 8.39 -8.40
N HIS A 9 5.82 8.88 -9.22
CA HIS A 9 6.15 9.52 -10.48
C HIS A 9 5.82 11.01 -10.42
N SER A 10 6.83 11.87 -10.59
CA SER A 10 6.66 13.30 -10.76
C SER A 10 6.35 13.63 -12.21
N LEU A 11 5.14 14.16 -12.46
CA LEU A 11 4.74 14.59 -13.80
C LEU A 11 5.47 15.86 -14.27
N SER A 12 5.79 16.76 -13.34
CA SER A 12 6.48 18.03 -13.66
C SER A 12 7.93 17.83 -14.09
N TYR A 13 8.62 16.86 -13.51
CA TYR A 13 10.04 16.60 -13.76
C TYR A 13 10.31 15.32 -14.58
N GLY A 14 9.25 14.56 -14.92
CA GLY A 14 9.38 13.28 -15.63
C GLY A 14 10.22 12.24 -14.88
N ARG A 15 10.26 12.32 -13.54
CA ARG A 15 11.13 11.50 -12.69
C ARG A 15 10.33 10.47 -11.91
N THR A 16 10.87 9.26 -11.83
CA THR A 16 10.36 8.18 -10.98
C THR A 16 11.31 7.92 -9.82
N GLU A 17 10.75 7.70 -8.63
CA GLU A 17 11.48 7.28 -7.43
C GLU A 17 10.76 6.11 -6.73
N VAL A 18 11.51 5.35 -5.92
CA VAL A 18 10.94 4.28 -5.10
C VAL A 18 10.48 4.90 -3.78
N ALA A 19 9.18 4.85 -3.52
CA ALA A 19 8.60 5.34 -2.27
C ALA A 19 8.62 4.28 -1.17
N TYR A 20 8.51 3.01 -1.55
CA TYR A 20 8.59 1.87 -0.63
C TYR A 20 8.95 0.59 -1.40
N GLU A 21 9.68 -0.31 -0.76
CA GLU A 21 9.98 -1.63 -1.31
C GLU A 21 9.93 -2.71 -0.21
N ASP A 22 9.44 -3.89 -0.59
CA ASP A 22 9.53 -5.10 0.22
C ASP A 22 10.00 -6.23 -0.71
N PRO A 23 11.28 -6.63 -0.66
CA PRO A 23 11.81 -7.68 -1.53
C PRO A 23 11.29 -9.07 -1.18
N GLU A 24 10.62 -9.25 -0.03
CA GLU A 24 10.10 -10.54 0.43
C GLU A 24 8.59 -10.69 0.20
N ASP A 25 7.91 -9.63 -0.23
CA ASP A 25 6.46 -9.65 -0.41
C ASP A 25 6.00 -9.11 -1.77
N MET A 26 4.71 -9.32 -2.05
CA MET A 26 4.00 -8.75 -3.17
C MET A 26 3.12 -7.61 -2.65
N LEU A 27 3.34 -6.43 -3.21
CA LEU A 27 2.62 -5.23 -2.87
C LEU A 27 1.50 -4.98 -3.89
N SER A 28 0.36 -4.56 -3.38
CA SER A 28 -0.80 -4.09 -4.14
C SER A 28 -1.45 -2.93 -3.41
N GLY A 29 -2.68 -2.55 -3.80
CA GLY A 29 -3.55 -1.61 -3.05
C GLY A 29 -2.84 -0.39 -2.45
N LEU A 30 -2.90 0.74 -3.14
CA LEU A 30 -2.23 1.96 -2.71
C LEU A 30 -3.24 3.01 -2.23
N GLY A 31 -2.90 3.71 -1.15
CA GLY A 31 -3.66 4.85 -0.66
C GLY A 31 -2.82 5.72 0.26
N TRP A 32 -3.38 6.86 0.67
CA TRP A 32 -2.70 7.79 1.58
C TRP A 32 -3.66 8.26 2.66
N LEU A 33 -3.15 8.36 3.88
CA LEU A 33 -3.84 9.10 4.94
C LEU A 33 -3.76 10.61 4.68
N GLU A 34 -4.59 11.38 5.37
CA GLU A 34 -4.58 12.85 5.28
C GLU A 34 -3.23 13.47 5.67
N ASP A 35 -2.50 12.82 6.59
CA ASP A 35 -1.15 13.20 7.01
C ASP A 35 -0.04 12.82 6.00
N ARG A 36 -0.43 12.27 4.85
CA ARG A 36 0.40 11.83 3.72
C ARG A 36 1.22 10.57 3.95
N ARG A 37 1.01 9.84 5.03
CA ARG A 37 1.58 8.49 5.16
C ARG A 37 0.97 7.56 4.12
N LEU A 38 1.83 6.75 3.50
CA LEU A 38 1.46 5.78 2.47
C LEU A 38 0.84 4.55 3.14
N LEU A 39 -0.30 4.11 2.63
CA LEU A 39 -0.87 2.80 2.92
C LEU A 39 -0.61 1.88 1.73
N VAL A 40 -0.12 0.68 2.01
CA VAL A 40 0.18 -0.35 1.01
C VAL A 40 -0.31 -1.71 1.47
N VAL A 41 -0.96 -2.45 0.58
CA VAL A 41 -1.39 -3.82 0.85
C VAL A 41 -0.22 -4.79 0.63
N SER A 42 0.17 -5.47 1.70
CA SER A 42 1.09 -6.60 1.72
C SER A 42 0.29 -7.89 1.51
N MET A 43 0.40 -8.45 0.30
CA MET A 43 -0.51 -9.50 -0.15
C MET A 43 -0.27 -10.84 0.54
N ASN A 44 0.98 -11.27 0.68
CA ASN A 44 1.26 -12.60 1.24
C ASN A 44 1.09 -12.60 2.76
N LYS A 45 1.46 -11.49 3.43
CA LYS A 45 1.25 -11.35 4.89
C LYS A 45 -0.20 -11.00 5.23
N ARG A 46 -1.01 -10.63 4.23
CA ARG A 46 -2.43 -10.24 4.39
C ARG A 46 -2.56 -9.10 5.39
N GLN A 47 -1.80 -8.04 5.13
CA GLN A 47 -1.73 -6.85 5.98
C GLN A 47 -1.85 -5.59 5.14
N VAL A 48 -2.41 -4.54 5.73
CA VAL A 48 -2.18 -3.17 5.27
C VAL A 48 -1.05 -2.62 6.12
N LEU A 49 0.00 -2.15 5.45
CA LEU A 49 1.13 -1.48 6.07
C LEU A 49 0.95 0.03 5.95
N ILE A 50 1.45 0.75 6.93
CA ILE A 50 1.60 2.20 6.88
C ILE A 50 3.09 2.55 6.83
N HIS A 51 3.47 3.37 5.85
CA HIS A 51 4.84 3.81 5.63
C HIS A 51 4.94 5.33 5.72
N ASP A 52 5.89 5.81 6.51
CA ASP A 52 6.27 7.21 6.59
C ASP A 52 7.62 7.41 5.90
N GLU A 53 7.61 8.05 4.73
CA GLU A 53 8.81 8.35 3.94
C GLU A 53 9.78 9.30 4.69
N LYS A 54 9.30 10.13 5.63
CA LYS A 54 10.16 11.10 6.32
C LYS A 54 11.05 10.45 7.37
N SER A 55 10.49 9.50 8.11
CA SER A 55 11.19 8.74 9.15
C SER A 55 11.74 7.41 8.63
N SER A 56 11.40 7.01 7.40
CA SER A 56 11.67 5.69 6.83
C SER A 56 11.16 4.53 7.70
N SER A 57 10.04 4.76 8.41
CA SER A 57 9.44 3.76 9.30
C SER A 57 8.24 3.09 8.65
N THR A 58 8.07 1.80 8.92
CA THR A 58 6.94 1.00 8.42
C THR A 58 6.35 0.17 9.54
N GLU A 59 5.02 0.19 9.65
CA GLU A 59 4.27 -0.50 10.70
C GLU A 59 3.04 -1.19 10.11
N VAL A 60 2.48 -2.16 10.85
CA VAL A 60 1.21 -2.79 10.49
C VAL A 60 0.07 -1.87 10.88
N TYR A 61 -0.79 -1.55 9.90
CA TYR A 61 -1.99 -0.74 10.12
C TYR A 61 -3.22 -1.62 10.40
N ALA A 62 -3.35 -2.76 9.70
CA ALA A 62 -4.44 -3.72 9.89
C ALA A 62 -4.13 -5.10 9.28
N ASP A 63 -4.72 -6.18 9.83
CA ASP A 63 -4.59 -7.57 9.32
C ASP A 63 -5.76 -7.96 8.39
N VAL A 64 -5.62 -7.69 7.09
CA VAL A 64 -6.67 -7.73 6.06
C VAL A 64 -6.08 -7.88 4.65
N LYS A 65 -6.90 -8.19 3.63
CA LYS A 65 -6.40 -8.44 2.26
C LYS A 65 -6.49 -7.28 1.30
N ASP A 66 -7.41 -6.34 1.51
CA ASP A 66 -7.71 -5.32 0.51
C ASP A 66 -8.12 -4.00 1.17
N MET A 67 -7.96 -2.92 0.44
CA MET A 67 -8.19 -1.57 0.92
C MET A 67 -8.56 -0.61 -0.22
N VAL A 68 -9.56 0.23 0.06
CA VAL A 68 -9.90 1.41 -0.74
C VAL A 68 -9.85 2.63 0.17
N VAL A 69 -9.17 3.69 -0.25
CA VAL A 69 -9.11 4.95 0.50
C VAL A 69 -9.98 6.00 -0.17
N ALA A 70 -10.92 6.58 0.57
CA ALA A 70 -11.77 7.65 0.09
C ALA A 70 -10.99 8.97 -0.04
N GLN A 71 -11.53 9.94 -0.79
CA GLN A 71 -10.91 11.25 -0.95
C GLN A 71 -10.69 11.98 0.39
N SER A 72 -11.52 11.70 1.40
CA SER A 72 -11.35 12.21 2.77
C SER A 72 -10.25 11.52 3.57
N GLY A 73 -9.39 10.71 2.95
CA GLY A 73 -8.36 9.92 3.63
C GLY A 73 -8.87 8.75 4.49
N ARG A 74 -10.19 8.51 4.54
CA ARG A 74 -10.76 7.38 5.27
C ARG A 74 -10.50 6.08 4.50
N ALA A 75 -9.77 5.16 5.12
CA ALA A 75 -9.53 3.83 4.56
C ALA A 75 -10.70 2.88 4.89
N TYR A 76 -11.25 2.25 3.86
CA TYR A 76 -12.17 1.13 3.95
C TYR A 76 -11.37 -0.13 3.66
N ILE A 77 -11.31 -0.99 4.67
CA ILE A 77 -10.41 -2.12 4.68
C ILE A 77 -11.25 -3.38 4.79
N GLY A 78 -10.96 -4.36 3.94
CA GLY A 78 -11.74 -5.58 3.86
C GLY A 78 -10.94 -6.76 3.37
N SER A 79 -11.61 -7.89 3.24
CA SER A 79 -11.07 -9.06 2.57
C SER A 79 -11.89 -9.30 1.32
N PHE A 80 -11.60 -8.57 0.24
CA PHE A 80 -12.20 -8.86 -1.05
C PHE A 80 -11.38 -9.94 -1.76
N GLY A 81 -12.05 -11.00 -2.17
CA GLY A 81 -11.41 -12.21 -2.70
C GLY A 81 -12.34 -13.38 -2.45
N PHE A 82 -12.93 -13.89 -3.53
CA PHE A 82 -13.68 -15.13 -3.49
C PHE A 82 -12.70 -16.31 -3.43
N ASP A 83 -13.04 -17.32 -2.64
CA ASP A 83 -12.29 -18.57 -2.58
C ASP A 83 -12.61 -19.43 -3.81
N PHE A 84 -11.67 -19.54 -4.76
CA PHE A 84 -11.77 -20.45 -5.91
C PHE A 84 -11.39 -21.91 -5.53
N ALA A 85 -11.48 -22.31 -4.27
CA ALA A 85 -11.27 -23.70 -3.88
C ALA A 85 -12.41 -24.59 -4.41
N MET A 86 -12.10 -25.39 -5.44
CA MET A 86 -12.71 -26.70 -5.70
C MET A 86 -12.03 -27.75 -4.83
#